data_AF-A0A834RI04-F1
#
_entry.id   AF-A0A834RI04-F1
#
_cell.length_a   1.000
_cell.length_b   1.000
_cell.length_c   1.000
_cell.angle_alpha   90.00
_cell.angle_beta   90.00
_cell.angle_gamma   90.00
#
_symmetry.space_group_name_H-M   'P 1'
#
loop_
_entity.id
_entity.type
_entity.pdbx_description
1 polymer ?
#
loop_
_entity_poly.entity_id
_entity_poly.type
_entity_poly.pdbx_seq_one_letter_code
_entity_poly.pdbx_strand_id
1 'polypeptide(L)'
;MICESLSNYRGERFNILAIGLTSNSLILITKNFEVYQLEKKSLERTISNLYLNSKPISMESKFPVLYNHPSFQKIMHKIYNAFILMDEYSDWLVFNTLNTNAGIKYDIVAAKVYAGYARKRRNNNSETLISTDPSGATIRTSRLILAISSPRSICLAENDSRIQIVKENIECRKPVDWPVLTGFVERKKFRLFGKDYVYVFDEKAFDNANQSFVLQRKSYDKFFICPTSVLPRSNISTSKWIVLLILILSVLLSLLLILLFLVRIKQRIHKKHCDNKLLVHCKTNRSAFDIEGRKLIGKLSSVNVQSQL
;
A
#
# COMPACT_ATOMS: atom_id res chain seq x y z
N MET A 1 -21.24 -1.93 -3.94
CA MET A 1 -19.86 -1.51 -3.56
C MET A 1 -18.86 -1.86 -4.67
N ILE A 2 -17.66 -1.28 -4.73
CA ILE A 2 -16.69 -1.57 -5.81
C ILE A 2 -16.25 -3.03 -5.80
N CYS A 3 -15.97 -3.61 -4.63
CA CYS A 3 -15.63 -5.02 -4.52
C CYS A 3 -16.76 -5.95 -4.99
N GLU A 4 -18.01 -5.58 -4.76
CA GLU A 4 -19.18 -6.32 -5.29
C GLU A 4 -19.33 -6.11 -6.81
N SER A 5 -19.12 -4.89 -7.29
CA SER A 5 -19.14 -4.55 -8.71
C SER A 5 -18.02 -5.26 -9.49
N LEU A 6 -16.86 -5.48 -8.85
CA LEU A 6 -15.76 -6.30 -9.37
C LEU A 6 -16.16 -7.77 -9.46
N SER A 7 -16.82 -8.33 -8.44
CA SER A 7 -17.27 -9.72 -8.44
C SER A 7 -18.35 -10.03 -9.49
N ASN A 8 -19.12 -9.02 -9.89
CA ASN A 8 -20.21 -9.12 -10.87
C ASN A 8 -19.85 -8.52 -12.24
N TYR A 9 -18.57 -8.23 -12.51
CA TYR A 9 -18.15 -7.56 -13.74
C TYR A 9 -18.38 -8.46 -14.97
N ARG A 10 -19.52 -8.25 -15.65
CA ARG A 10 -19.90 -8.90 -16.92
C ARG A 10 -19.79 -7.95 -18.12
N GLY A 11 -18.83 -7.01 -18.09
CA GLY A 11 -18.61 -6.04 -19.17
C GLY A 11 -19.43 -4.75 -19.08
N GLU A 12 -20.13 -4.50 -17.97
CA GLU A 12 -20.74 -3.20 -17.70
C GLU A 12 -19.69 -2.18 -17.22
N ARG A 13 -19.91 -0.88 -17.54
CA ARG A 13 -18.95 0.19 -17.24
C ARG A 13 -18.62 0.24 -15.75
N PHE A 14 -17.34 0.09 -15.44
CA PHE A 14 -16.82 0.16 -14.07
C PHE A 14 -17.26 1.45 -13.36
N ASN A 15 -17.76 1.33 -12.12
CA ASN A 15 -18.39 2.41 -11.37
C ASN A 15 -17.37 3.35 -10.68
N ILE A 16 -16.41 3.88 -11.44
CA ILE A 16 -15.48 4.92 -10.97
C ILE A 16 -15.87 6.25 -11.61
N LEU A 17 -15.93 7.30 -10.77
CA LEU A 17 -16.05 8.69 -11.19
C LEU A 17 -14.70 9.41 -11.12
N ALA A 18 -13.94 9.23 -10.03
CA ALA A 18 -12.62 9.79 -9.87
C ALA A 18 -11.74 8.88 -9.02
N ILE A 19 -10.45 8.89 -9.30
CA ILE A 19 -9.44 8.30 -8.42
C ILE A 19 -8.18 9.15 -8.48
N GLY A 20 -7.55 9.39 -7.34
CA GLY A 20 -6.29 10.11 -7.30
C GLY A 20 -5.71 10.27 -5.92
N LEU A 21 -4.52 10.85 -5.89
CA LEU A 21 -3.77 11.08 -4.67
C LEU A 21 -4.13 12.44 -4.08
N THR A 22 -4.14 12.45 -2.75
CA THR A 22 -4.11 13.62 -1.90
C THR A 22 -2.79 13.60 -1.13
N SER A 23 -2.50 14.66 -0.39
CA SER A 23 -1.28 14.77 0.40
C SER A 23 -1.09 13.55 1.31
N ASN A 24 -2.18 13.06 1.91
CA ASN A 24 -2.16 12.00 2.93
C ASN A 24 -2.78 10.66 2.51
N SER A 25 -3.57 10.61 1.46
CA SER A 25 -4.38 9.44 1.11
C SER A 25 -4.57 9.25 -0.39
N LEU A 26 -4.94 8.03 -0.80
CA LEU A 26 -5.63 7.84 -2.07
C LEU A 26 -7.13 7.96 -1.83
N ILE A 27 -7.81 8.71 -2.69
CA ILE A 27 -9.27 8.79 -2.69
C ILE A 27 -9.79 8.18 -3.98
N LEU A 28 -10.84 7.37 -3.86
CA LEU A 28 -11.62 6.86 -4.96
C LEU A 28 -13.08 7.22 -4.74
N ILE A 29 -13.70 7.84 -5.75
CA ILE A 29 -15.11 8.21 -5.76
C ILE A 29 -15.83 7.41 -6.86
N THR A 30 -16.95 6.78 -6.51
CA THR A 30 -17.82 6.08 -7.46
C THR A 30 -18.81 7.02 -8.13
N LYS A 31 -19.47 6.59 -9.23
CA LYS A 31 -20.53 7.40 -9.85
C LYS A 31 -21.78 7.54 -8.99
N ASN A 32 -21.94 6.67 -8.00
CA ASN A 32 -23.00 6.77 -6.99
C ASN A 32 -22.55 7.59 -5.77
N PHE A 33 -21.41 8.29 -5.86
CA PHE A 33 -20.87 9.14 -4.80
C PHE A 33 -20.51 8.41 -3.49
N GLU A 34 -20.23 7.11 -3.55
CA GLU A 34 -19.48 6.42 -2.50
C GLU A 34 -18.00 6.80 -2.55
N VAL A 35 -17.41 7.10 -1.40
CA VAL A 35 -16.02 7.53 -1.24
C VAL A 35 -15.23 6.48 -0.47
N TYR A 36 -14.16 5.99 -1.08
CA TYR A 36 -13.14 5.16 -0.45
C TYR A 36 -11.92 6.04 -0.19
N GLN A 37 -11.54 6.16 1.08
CA GLN A 37 -10.27 6.76 1.45
C GLN A 37 -9.33 5.65 1.89
N LEU A 38 -8.12 5.63 1.34
CA LEU A 38 -7.10 4.63 1.59
C LEU A 38 -5.83 5.34 2.05
N GLU A 39 -5.10 4.74 2.97
CA GLU A 39 -3.75 5.20 3.28
C GLU A 39 -2.91 5.22 1.99
N LYS A 40 -2.06 6.24 1.83
CA LYS A 40 -1.12 6.31 0.71
C LYS A 40 -0.25 5.03 0.61
N LYS A 41 0.05 4.42 1.77
CA LYS A 41 0.80 3.16 1.90
C LYS A 41 0.05 1.92 1.35
N SER A 42 -1.24 2.01 1.07
CA SER A 42 -2.02 0.91 0.50
C SER A 42 -1.60 0.53 -0.92
N LEU A 43 -0.91 1.43 -1.64
CA LEU A 43 -0.22 1.14 -2.90
C LEU A 43 1.23 0.67 -2.69
N GLU A 44 1.77 0.88 -1.49
CA GLU A 44 3.15 0.58 -1.18
C GLU A 44 3.44 -0.89 -0.94
N ARG A 45 2.50 -1.58 -0.30
CA ARG A 45 2.64 -2.97 0.16
C ARG A 45 2.36 -4.01 -0.91
N THR A 46 1.74 -3.62 -2.02
CA THR A 46 1.26 -4.53 -3.08
C THR A 46 1.96 -4.26 -4.40
N ILE A 47 2.33 -5.34 -5.10
CA ILE A 47 3.04 -5.34 -6.39
C ILE A 47 2.16 -4.69 -7.46
N SER A 48 2.13 -3.36 -7.49
CA SER A 48 1.37 -2.55 -8.45
C SER A 48 -0.15 -2.77 -8.45
N ASN A 49 -0.74 -3.23 -7.35
CA ASN A 49 -2.17 -3.46 -7.14
C ASN A 49 -2.67 -2.57 -5.99
N LEU A 50 -3.96 -2.22 -5.97
CA LEU A 50 -4.58 -1.37 -4.96
C LEU A 50 -5.43 -2.21 -4.00
N TYR A 51 -5.04 -2.25 -2.72
CA TYR A 51 -5.82 -2.94 -1.70
C TYR A 51 -6.93 -2.03 -1.15
N LEU A 52 -8.19 -2.40 -1.39
CA LEU A 52 -9.39 -1.68 -0.97
C LEU A 52 -9.85 -2.16 0.42
N ASN A 53 -9.09 -1.84 1.46
CA ASN A 53 -9.40 -2.26 2.83
C ASN A 53 -10.37 -1.34 3.59
N SER A 54 -10.74 -0.20 3.02
CA SER A 54 -11.72 0.70 3.63
C SER A 54 -13.14 0.37 3.20
N LYS A 55 -14.07 0.49 4.13
CA LYS A 55 -15.49 0.52 3.80
C LYS A 55 -15.81 1.84 3.10
N PRO A 56 -16.67 1.84 2.07
CA PRO A 56 -17.14 3.09 1.47
C PRO A 56 -17.90 3.93 2.49
N ILE A 57 -17.80 5.24 2.34
CA ILE A 57 -18.59 6.23 3.08
C ILE A 57 -19.30 7.09 2.03
N SER A 58 -20.58 7.40 2.23
CA SER A 58 -21.29 8.29 1.31
C SER A 58 -20.61 9.66 1.25
N MET A 59 -20.64 10.30 0.07
CA MET A 59 -20.07 11.64 -0.11
C MET A 59 -20.72 12.67 0.82
N GLU A 60 -22.01 12.52 1.11
CA GLU A 60 -22.72 13.35 2.09
C GLU A 60 -22.06 13.30 3.47
N SER A 61 -21.73 12.10 3.96
CA SER A 61 -21.07 11.96 5.26
C SER A 61 -19.59 12.38 5.19
N LYS A 62 -18.91 12.08 4.07
CA LYS A 62 -17.47 12.33 3.94
C LYS A 62 -17.13 13.80 3.68
N PHE A 63 -17.92 14.46 2.84
CA PHE A 63 -17.75 15.85 2.41
C PHE A 63 -19.08 16.61 2.52
N PRO A 64 -19.64 16.79 3.72
CA PRO A 64 -20.97 17.36 3.90
C PRO A 64 -21.10 18.79 3.36
N VAL A 65 -20.03 19.59 3.46
CA VAL A 65 -20.01 20.96 2.93
C VAL A 65 -20.11 20.97 1.41
N LEU A 66 -19.43 20.05 0.72
CA LEU A 66 -19.54 19.89 -0.73
C LEU A 66 -20.93 19.38 -1.10
N TYR A 67 -21.37 18.28 -0.48
CA TYR A 67 -22.59 17.59 -0.85
C TYR A 67 -23.80 18.51 -0.69
N ASN A 68 -23.92 19.20 0.45
CA ASN A 68 -25.06 20.09 0.72
C ASN A 68 -24.99 21.44 0.00
N HIS A 69 -23.90 21.72 -0.73
CA HIS A 69 -23.77 22.99 -1.43
C HIS A 69 -24.77 23.09 -2.59
N PRO A 70 -25.56 24.18 -2.70
CA PRO A 70 -26.61 24.30 -3.72
C PRO A 70 -26.09 24.13 -5.15
N SER A 71 -24.90 24.64 -5.45
CA SER A 71 -24.28 24.45 -6.77
C SER A 71 -23.97 22.97 -7.06
N PHE A 72 -23.54 22.19 -6.07
CA PHE A 72 -23.17 20.79 -6.26
C PHE A 72 -24.41 19.95 -6.52
N GLN A 73 -25.45 20.15 -5.71
CA GLN A 73 -26.77 19.54 -5.90
C GLN A 73 -27.33 19.78 -7.32
N LYS A 74 -27.17 21.00 -7.86
CA LYS A 74 -27.59 21.35 -9.23
C LYS A 74 -26.82 20.62 -10.34
N ILE A 75 -25.55 20.30 -10.12
CA ILE A 75 -24.69 19.69 -11.14
C ILE A 75 -24.50 18.18 -10.96
N MET A 76 -24.86 17.60 -9.81
CA MET A 76 -24.52 16.22 -9.43
C MET A 76 -24.86 15.18 -10.51
N HIS A 77 -26.04 15.28 -11.12
CA HIS A 77 -26.52 14.40 -12.19
C HIS A 77 -26.01 14.77 -13.61
N LYS A 78 -25.22 15.84 -13.72
CA LYS A 78 -24.63 16.37 -14.96
C LYS A 78 -23.11 16.26 -14.96
N ILE A 79 -22.52 15.68 -13.92
CA ILE A 79 -21.08 15.46 -13.83
C ILE A 79 -20.69 14.45 -14.90
N TYR A 80 -19.75 14.86 -15.74
CA TYR A 80 -19.19 14.03 -16.81
C TYR A 80 -17.81 13.51 -16.46
N ASN A 81 -17.02 14.34 -15.78
CA ASN A 81 -15.66 14.00 -15.38
C ASN A 81 -15.34 14.61 -14.02
N ALA A 82 -14.47 13.96 -13.26
CA ALA A 82 -13.98 14.46 -12.00
C ALA A 82 -12.51 14.11 -11.80
N PHE A 83 -11.80 15.00 -11.10
CA PHE A 83 -10.38 14.88 -10.85
C PHE A 83 -10.07 15.10 -9.39
N ILE A 84 -9.01 14.43 -8.94
CA ILE A 84 -8.40 14.67 -7.64
C ILE A 84 -6.99 15.20 -7.91
N LEU A 85 -6.73 16.40 -7.43
CA LEU A 85 -5.51 17.13 -7.73
C LEU A 85 -4.91 17.67 -6.43
N MET A 86 -3.62 17.99 -6.48
CA MET A 86 -2.91 18.63 -5.38
C MET A 86 -2.16 19.82 -5.97
N ASP A 87 -2.18 20.94 -5.26
CA ASP A 87 -1.21 22.01 -5.45
C ASP A 87 -0.41 22.21 -4.15
N GLU A 88 0.48 23.19 -4.12
CA GLU A 88 1.31 23.47 -2.93
C GLU A 88 0.48 23.92 -1.70
N TYR A 89 -0.80 24.26 -1.88
CA TYR A 89 -1.64 24.80 -0.82
C TYR A 89 -2.73 23.84 -0.33
N SER A 90 -3.29 23.01 -1.19
CA SER A 90 -4.38 22.10 -0.80
C SER A 90 -4.56 20.88 -1.72
N ASP A 91 -5.41 19.98 -1.25
CA ASP A 91 -5.95 18.84 -1.99
C ASP A 91 -7.34 19.20 -2.55
N TRP A 92 -7.59 18.91 -3.82
CA TRP A 92 -8.75 19.41 -4.55
C TRP A 92 -9.57 18.29 -5.16
N LEU A 93 -10.90 18.36 -4.99
CA LEU A 93 -11.86 17.63 -5.84
C LEU A 93 -12.43 18.58 -6.88
N VAL A 94 -12.32 18.22 -8.14
CA VAL A 94 -12.82 19.03 -9.25
C VAL A 94 -13.85 18.23 -10.02
N PHE A 95 -15.07 18.77 -10.16
CA PHE A 95 -16.17 18.16 -10.90
C PHE A 95 -16.52 19.01 -12.11
N ASN A 96 -16.49 18.42 -13.29
CA ASN A 96 -16.80 19.09 -14.55
C ASN A 96 -18.09 18.55 -15.17
N THR A 97 -18.84 19.45 -15.82
CA THR A 97 -20.06 19.10 -16.57
C THR A 97 -19.84 19.24 -18.08
N LEU A 98 -20.62 18.54 -18.90
CA LEU A 98 -20.56 18.65 -20.36
C LEU A 98 -21.19 19.94 -20.92
N ASN A 99 -21.97 20.66 -20.10
CA ASN A 99 -22.84 21.76 -20.55
C ASN A 99 -22.27 23.14 -20.20
N THR A 100 -23.04 24.20 -20.45
CA THR A 100 -22.71 25.58 -20.06
C THR A 100 -22.62 25.80 -18.54
N ASN A 101 -23.01 24.82 -17.74
CA ASN A 101 -22.92 24.91 -16.30
C ASN A 101 -21.45 24.85 -15.88
N ALA A 102 -21.01 25.86 -15.14
CA ALA A 102 -19.73 25.82 -14.47
C ALA A 102 -19.66 24.57 -13.58
N GLY A 103 -18.52 23.88 -13.63
CA GLY A 103 -18.19 22.82 -12.69
C GLY A 103 -18.03 23.35 -11.26
N ILE A 104 -17.49 22.51 -10.39
CA ILE A 104 -17.17 22.86 -9.01
C ILE A 104 -15.76 22.43 -8.66
N LYS A 105 -15.08 23.26 -7.87
CA LYS A 105 -13.83 22.91 -7.19
C LYS A 105 -14.12 22.87 -5.69
N TYR A 106 -13.67 21.83 -5.03
CA TYR A 106 -13.77 21.68 -3.59
C TYR A 106 -12.38 21.51 -3.00
N ASP A 107 -12.06 22.41 -2.09
CA ASP A 107 -10.86 22.38 -1.28
C ASP A 107 -11.11 21.41 -0.12
N ILE A 108 -10.44 20.25 -0.15
CA ILE A 108 -10.63 19.18 0.83
C ILE A 108 -10.15 19.63 2.21
N VAL A 109 -9.02 20.34 2.26
CA VAL A 109 -8.37 20.75 3.51
C VAL A 109 -9.15 21.89 4.18
N ALA A 110 -9.51 22.93 3.43
CA ALA A 110 -10.28 24.06 3.95
C ALA A 110 -11.79 23.79 4.02
N ALA A 111 -12.24 22.62 3.55
CA ALA A 111 -13.64 22.23 3.42
C ALA A 111 -14.51 23.32 2.74
N LYS A 112 -14.05 23.84 1.60
CA LYS A 112 -14.67 25.00 0.94
C LYS A 112 -14.96 24.77 -0.53
N VAL A 113 -16.12 25.24 -0.97
CA VAL A 113 -16.60 25.12 -2.35
C VAL A 113 -16.29 26.40 -3.13
N TYR A 114 -15.82 26.22 -4.36
CA TYR A 114 -15.51 27.28 -5.31
C TYR A 114 -16.16 26.98 -6.66
N ALA A 115 -16.43 28.04 -7.43
CA ALA A 115 -16.83 27.92 -8.82
C ALA A 115 -15.74 27.17 -9.60
N GLY A 116 -16.14 26.11 -10.30
CA GLY A 116 -15.23 25.33 -11.14
C GLY A 116 -15.18 25.81 -12.58
N TYR A 117 -14.56 24.99 -13.41
CA TYR A 117 -14.31 25.36 -14.80
C TYR A 117 -15.61 25.33 -15.61
N ALA A 118 -15.81 26.35 -16.44
CA ALA A 118 -16.87 26.36 -17.44
C ALA A 118 -16.29 25.97 -18.80
N ARG A 119 -16.95 25.05 -19.51
CA ARG A 119 -16.58 24.69 -20.87
C ARG A 119 -16.89 25.88 -21.80
N LYS A 120 -15.86 26.58 -22.29
CA LYS A 120 -16.06 27.61 -23.34
C LYS A 120 -16.27 26.90 -24.69
N ARG A 121 -17.40 27.17 -25.34
CA ARG A 121 -17.85 26.57 -26.61
C ARG A 121 -17.01 26.92 -27.86
N ARG A 122 -15.84 27.54 -27.73
CA ARG A 122 -15.05 27.94 -28.91
C ARG A 122 -14.20 26.76 -29.40
N ASN A 123 -14.76 26.11 -30.41
CA ASN A 123 -14.19 25.08 -31.29
C ASN A 123 -14.18 23.66 -30.70
N ASN A 124 -14.89 22.77 -31.39
CA ASN A 124 -14.86 21.32 -31.17
C ASN A 124 -13.41 20.86 -31.26
N ASN A 125 -12.84 20.46 -30.14
CA ASN A 125 -12.15 19.20 -29.91
C ASN A 125 -12.02 19.03 -28.39
N SER A 126 -12.52 17.90 -27.88
CA SER A 126 -12.26 17.41 -26.52
C SER A 126 -10.74 17.32 -26.31
N GLU A 127 -10.19 17.85 -25.20
CA GLU A 127 -9.73 17.05 -24.06
C GLU A 127 -9.17 17.96 -22.95
N THR A 128 -9.17 17.50 -21.69
CA THR A 128 -8.87 18.29 -20.48
C THR A 128 -7.45 18.04 -19.97
N LEU A 129 -6.68 19.10 -19.70
CA LEU A 129 -5.36 19.04 -19.09
C LEU A 129 -5.24 20.04 -17.92
N ILE A 130 -4.70 19.63 -16.77
CA ILE A 130 -4.28 20.59 -15.73
C ILE A 130 -2.79 20.38 -15.47
N SER A 131 -2.00 21.24 -16.10
CA SER A 131 -0.64 21.57 -15.72
C SER A 131 -0.66 23.00 -15.21
N THR A 132 -0.34 23.20 -13.93
CA THR A 132 0.02 24.51 -13.36
C THR A 132 1.48 24.75 -13.75
N ASP A 133 1.92 25.82 -14.40
CA ASP A 133 1.68 27.24 -14.17
C ASP A 133 2.17 28.04 -15.42
N PRO A 134 1.70 29.27 -15.66
CA PRO A 134 2.68 30.34 -15.54
C PRO A 134 2.11 31.51 -14.72
N SER A 135 2.86 31.95 -13.70
CA SER A 135 2.66 33.12 -12.83
C SER A 135 1.77 32.95 -11.57
N GLY A 136 2.00 31.91 -10.78
CA GLY A 136 1.44 31.78 -9.41
C GLY A 136 -0.06 31.43 -9.38
N ALA A 137 -0.59 30.84 -10.46
CA ALA A 137 -1.97 30.40 -10.51
C ALA A 137 -2.15 29.06 -9.78
N THR A 138 -3.10 29.01 -8.83
CA THR A 138 -3.43 27.80 -8.06
C THR A 138 -4.69 27.14 -8.62
N ILE A 139 -4.98 25.91 -8.17
CA ILE A 139 -6.25 25.26 -8.53
C ILE A 139 -7.42 26.15 -8.07
N ARG A 140 -7.28 26.84 -6.92
CA ARG A 140 -8.25 27.82 -6.44
C ARG A 140 -8.51 28.95 -7.44
N THR A 141 -7.47 29.64 -7.90
CA THR A 141 -7.59 30.88 -8.69
C THR A 141 -7.78 30.64 -10.19
N SER A 142 -7.38 29.46 -10.69
CA SER A 142 -7.55 29.10 -12.09
C SER A 142 -9.02 29.09 -12.50
N ARG A 143 -9.32 29.82 -13.59
CA ARG A 143 -10.68 29.94 -14.15
C ARG A 143 -10.89 29.09 -15.40
N LEU A 144 -9.80 28.65 -16.03
CA LEU A 144 -9.81 27.92 -17.29
C LEU A 144 -8.86 26.73 -17.22
N ILE A 145 -9.20 25.71 -17.99
CA ILE A 145 -8.34 24.59 -18.32
C ILE A 145 -7.70 24.94 -19.65
N LEU A 146 -6.38 25.06 -19.69
CA LEU A 146 -5.66 25.37 -20.92
C LEU A 146 -5.43 24.07 -21.70
N ALA A 147 -5.82 24.08 -22.97
CA ALA A 147 -5.39 23.04 -23.90
C ALA A 147 -3.89 23.25 -24.20
N ILE A 148 -3.12 22.17 -24.21
CA ILE A 148 -1.73 22.23 -24.70
C ILE A 148 -1.81 22.48 -26.21
N SER A 149 -1.10 23.52 -26.68
CA SER A 149 -1.03 23.87 -28.10
C SER A 149 -0.34 22.82 -28.96
N SER A 150 0.50 21.99 -28.35
CA SER A 150 1.27 20.91 -28.99
C SER A 150 0.91 19.55 -28.38
N PRO A 151 -0.18 18.91 -28.83
CA PRO A 151 -0.59 17.61 -28.31
C PRO A 151 0.48 16.55 -28.57
N ARG A 152 0.58 15.59 -27.66
CA ARG A 152 1.45 14.42 -27.81
C ARG A 152 0.57 13.20 -28.01
N SER A 153 0.98 12.31 -28.90
CA SER A 153 0.26 11.06 -29.13
C SER A 153 0.93 9.92 -28.36
N ILE A 154 0.12 9.01 -27.83
CA ILE A 154 0.62 7.75 -27.25
C ILE A 154 0.46 6.67 -28.32
N CYS A 155 1.55 5.99 -28.65
CA CYS A 155 1.62 4.97 -29.69
C CYS A 155 2.02 3.63 -29.09
N LEU A 156 1.49 2.53 -29.63
CA LEU A 156 2.05 1.20 -29.40
C LEU A 156 3.32 1.03 -30.21
N ALA A 157 4.36 0.47 -29.59
CA ALA A 157 5.52 -0.02 -30.32
C ALA A 157 5.25 -1.44 -30.88
N GLU A 158 6.20 -1.99 -31.64
CA GLU A 158 6.00 -3.15 -32.54
C GLU A 158 5.26 -4.36 -31.95
N ASN A 159 5.40 -4.64 -30.65
CA ASN A 159 4.85 -5.83 -29.99
C ASN A 159 3.67 -5.58 -29.03
N ASP A 160 3.05 -4.39 -29.05
CA ASP A 160 1.89 -3.97 -28.22
C ASP A 160 2.09 -4.12 -26.68
N SER A 161 3.31 -4.45 -26.24
CA SER A 161 3.73 -4.54 -24.83
C SER A 161 4.50 -3.30 -24.38
N ARG A 162 4.68 -2.34 -25.30
CA ARG A 162 5.43 -1.12 -25.08
C ARG A 162 4.71 0.06 -25.70
N ILE A 163 4.87 1.21 -25.07
CA ILE A 163 4.30 2.49 -25.53
C ILE A 163 5.39 3.50 -25.76
N GLN A 164 5.12 4.45 -26.65
CA GLN A 164 5.97 5.58 -26.94
C GLN A 164 5.09 6.83 -26.97
N ILE A 165 5.51 7.87 -26.26
CA ILE A 165 4.86 9.19 -26.38
C ILE A 165 5.62 9.97 -27.43
N VAL A 166 4.96 10.29 -28.54
CA VAL A 166 5.55 11.02 -29.66
C VAL A 166 5.17 12.49 -29.61
N LYS A 167 6.11 13.36 -29.97
CA LYS A 167 5.88 14.79 -30.09
C LYS A 167 5.02 15.09 -31.33
N GLU A 168 4.44 16.27 -31.34
CA GLU A 168 3.80 16.84 -32.52
C GLU A 168 4.77 16.77 -33.72
N ASN A 169 4.26 16.40 -34.90
CA ASN A 169 4.98 16.17 -36.16
C ASN A 169 5.76 14.84 -36.30
N ILE A 170 5.66 13.92 -35.33
CA ILE A 170 6.17 12.56 -35.49
C ILE A 170 5.00 11.61 -35.72
N GLU A 171 5.07 10.82 -36.79
CA GLU A 171 4.01 9.89 -37.16
C GLU A 171 3.82 8.79 -36.11
N CYS A 172 2.60 8.70 -35.60
CA CYS A 172 2.18 7.64 -34.69
C CYS A 172 1.60 6.47 -35.50
N ARG A 173 2.43 5.48 -35.85
CA ARG A 173 2.00 4.36 -36.72
C ARG A 173 0.86 3.50 -36.13
N LYS A 174 0.82 3.38 -34.80
CA LYS A 174 -0.19 2.61 -34.05
C LYS A 174 -0.69 3.44 -32.86
N PRO A 175 -1.56 4.43 -33.07
CA PRO A 175 -2.09 5.23 -31.97
C PRO A 175 -2.90 4.35 -31.01
N VAL A 176 -2.78 4.62 -29.72
CA VAL A 176 -3.62 3.94 -28.72
C VAL A 176 -5.03 4.52 -28.77
N ASP A 177 -6.02 3.65 -28.82
CA ASP A 177 -7.41 4.01 -28.55
C ASP A 177 -7.81 3.47 -27.18
N TRP A 178 -7.41 4.21 -26.15
CA TRP A 178 -7.78 3.90 -24.77
C TRP A 178 -8.85 4.91 -24.36
N PRO A 179 -10.11 4.50 -24.19
CA PRO A 179 -11.13 5.35 -23.59
C PRO A 179 -10.82 5.53 -22.09
N VAL A 180 -9.86 6.40 -21.78
CA VAL A 180 -9.39 6.70 -20.43
C VAL A 180 -10.50 7.45 -19.69
N LEU A 181 -10.93 6.87 -18.58
CA LEU A 181 -11.95 7.42 -17.68
C LEU A 181 -11.31 8.39 -16.69
N THR A 182 -10.19 8.00 -16.10
CA THR A 182 -9.47 8.75 -15.06
C THR A 182 -8.06 8.19 -14.89
N GLY A 183 -7.23 8.79 -14.05
CA GLY A 183 -5.90 8.28 -13.76
C GLY A 183 -5.13 9.14 -12.78
N PHE A 184 -4.01 8.60 -12.31
CA PHE A 184 -3.10 9.32 -11.42
C PHE A 184 -1.66 8.85 -11.65
N VAL A 185 -0.72 9.66 -11.17
CA VAL A 185 0.70 9.33 -11.15
C VAL A 185 1.09 8.96 -9.73
N GLU A 186 1.79 7.84 -9.59
CA GLU A 186 2.36 7.43 -8.32
C GLU A 186 3.65 6.64 -8.56
N ARG A 187 4.68 6.89 -7.75
CA ARG A 187 5.96 6.15 -7.81
C ARG A 187 6.55 6.14 -9.22
N LYS A 188 6.51 7.29 -9.88
CA LYS A 188 7.01 7.47 -11.25
C LYS A 188 6.32 6.56 -12.27
N LYS A 189 5.05 6.26 -12.05
CA LYS A 189 4.23 5.48 -12.99
C LYS A 189 2.89 6.16 -13.20
N PHE A 190 2.50 6.25 -14.47
CA PHE A 190 1.12 6.52 -14.84
C PHE A 190 0.26 5.30 -14.55
N ARG A 191 -0.93 5.53 -14.00
CA ARG A 191 -1.99 4.55 -13.83
C ARG A 191 -3.26 5.11 -14.46
N LEU A 192 -3.55 4.69 -15.69
CA LEU A 192 -4.68 5.18 -16.46
C LEU A 192 -5.79 4.13 -16.46
N PHE A 193 -6.97 4.52 -15.99
CA PHE A 193 -8.14 3.66 -15.87
C PHE A 193 -8.94 3.79 -17.16
N GLY A 194 -8.78 2.82 -18.07
CA GLY A 194 -9.57 2.74 -19.29
C GLY A 194 -10.90 2.04 -19.07
N LYS A 195 -11.68 1.88 -20.14
CA LYS A 195 -12.94 1.12 -20.09
C LYS A 195 -12.75 -0.31 -19.59
N ASP A 196 -11.71 -1.01 -20.07
CA ASP A 196 -11.53 -2.45 -19.83
C ASP A 196 -10.31 -2.79 -18.97
N TYR A 197 -9.30 -1.93 -18.97
CA TYR A 197 -8.02 -2.18 -18.30
C TYR A 197 -7.52 -0.95 -17.55
N VAL A 198 -6.72 -1.21 -16.52
CA VAL A 198 -5.79 -0.23 -15.95
C VAL A 198 -4.46 -0.36 -16.69
N TYR A 199 -4.08 0.69 -17.41
CA TYR A 199 -2.81 0.81 -18.10
C TYR A 199 -1.76 1.39 -17.15
N VAL A 200 -0.63 0.71 -17.02
CA VAL A 200 0.46 1.12 -16.14
C VAL A 200 1.78 1.17 -16.92
N PHE A 201 2.42 2.33 -16.92
CA PHE A 201 3.71 2.55 -17.57
C PHE A 201 4.51 3.65 -16.84
N ASP A 202 5.80 3.74 -17.12
CA ASP A 202 6.72 4.66 -16.44
C ASP A 202 6.41 6.12 -16.79
N GLU A 203 6.48 7.02 -15.80
CA GLU A 203 6.29 8.46 -15.98
C GLU A 203 7.34 9.07 -16.91
N LYS A 204 8.55 8.49 -16.94
CA LYS A 204 9.62 8.86 -17.87
C LYS A 204 9.19 8.81 -19.34
N ALA A 205 8.13 8.07 -19.69
CA ALA A 205 7.55 8.09 -21.02
C ALA A 205 7.10 9.49 -21.45
N PHE A 206 6.70 10.33 -20.49
CA PHE A 206 6.33 11.70 -20.76
C PHE A 206 7.54 12.59 -21.05
N ASP A 207 8.59 12.52 -20.25
CA ASP A 207 9.77 13.38 -20.42
C ASP A 207 10.67 12.93 -21.58
N ASN A 208 10.77 11.62 -21.79
CA ASN A 208 11.63 11.00 -22.80
C ASN A 208 10.82 10.63 -24.03
N ALA A 209 10.25 11.65 -24.67
CA ALA A 209 9.49 11.46 -25.89
C ALA A 209 10.29 10.68 -26.93
N ASN A 210 9.59 9.87 -27.72
CA ASN A 210 10.13 8.95 -28.73
C ASN A 210 10.89 7.73 -28.20
N GLN A 211 11.06 7.57 -26.88
CA GLN A 211 11.55 6.33 -26.31
C GLN A 211 10.39 5.39 -25.97
N SER A 212 10.63 4.08 -26.07
CA SER A 212 9.62 3.08 -25.74
C SER A 212 9.74 2.65 -24.28
N PHE A 213 8.60 2.49 -23.61
CA PHE A 213 8.48 2.06 -22.21
C PHE A 213 7.55 0.88 -22.09
N VAL A 214 7.78 0.01 -21.10
CA VAL A 214 6.94 -1.17 -20.87
C VAL A 214 5.53 -0.74 -20.49
N LEU A 215 4.54 -1.29 -21.20
CA LEU A 215 3.13 -1.16 -20.92
C LEU A 215 2.62 -2.41 -20.21
N GLN A 216 2.03 -2.23 -19.03
CA GLN A 216 1.27 -3.28 -18.35
C GLN A 216 -0.22 -3.00 -18.52
N ARG A 217 -0.97 -4.02 -18.93
CA ARG A 217 -2.43 -4.02 -18.97
C ARG A 217 -2.93 -4.90 -17.84
N LYS A 218 -3.65 -4.32 -16.89
CA LYS A 218 -4.24 -5.06 -15.77
C LYS A 218 -5.75 -4.99 -15.86
N SER A 219 -6.41 -6.13 -15.79
CA SER A 219 -7.86 -6.15 -15.59
C SER A 219 -8.20 -5.64 -14.19
N TYR A 220 -9.42 -5.15 -14.03
CA TYR A 220 -9.88 -4.51 -12.80
C TYR A 220 -9.83 -5.44 -11.58
N ASP A 221 -10.21 -6.70 -11.73
CA ASP A 221 -10.14 -7.77 -10.73
C ASP A 221 -8.70 -8.10 -10.29
N LYS A 222 -7.73 -7.92 -11.18
CA LYS A 222 -6.30 -8.11 -10.87
C LYS A 222 -5.67 -6.87 -10.26
N PHE A 223 -6.21 -5.69 -10.56
CA PHE A 223 -5.70 -4.42 -10.04
C PHE A 223 -6.21 -4.15 -8.62
N PHE A 224 -7.51 -4.34 -8.37
CA PHE A 224 -8.12 -4.13 -7.07
C PHE A 224 -8.11 -5.42 -6.25
N ILE A 225 -7.54 -5.35 -5.04
CA ILE A 225 -7.58 -6.46 -4.08
C ILE A 225 -8.61 -6.10 -3.02
N CYS A 226 -9.59 -6.98 -2.78
CA CYS A 226 -10.66 -6.75 -1.82
C CYS A 226 -10.43 -7.56 -0.52
N PRO A 227 -10.99 -7.15 0.63
CA PRO A 227 -10.76 -7.84 1.89
C PRO A 227 -11.39 -9.25 1.93
N THR A 228 -12.46 -9.46 1.15
CA THR A 228 -13.19 -10.73 1.05
C THR A 228 -12.63 -11.67 -0.03
N SER A 229 -11.89 -11.15 -1.01
CA SER A 229 -11.05 -12.01 -1.82
C SER A 229 -9.95 -12.52 -0.90
N VAL A 230 -9.96 -13.82 -0.61
CA VAL A 230 -8.86 -14.52 0.05
C VAL A 230 -7.59 -13.88 -0.47
N LEU A 231 -6.87 -13.13 0.38
CA LEU A 231 -5.58 -12.56 0.02
C LEU A 231 -4.86 -13.71 -0.70
N PRO A 232 -4.38 -13.56 -1.95
CA PRO A 232 -3.46 -14.55 -2.46
C PRO A 232 -2.36 -14.52 -1.43
N ARG A 233 -2.33 -15.58 -0.62
CA ARG A 233 -1.37 -15.79 0.45
C ARG A 233 -0.10 -15.39 -0.22
N SER A 234 0.48 -14.28 0.22
CA SER A 234 1.73 -13.82 -0.37
C SER A 234 2.57 -15.08 -0.39
N ASN A 235 3.14 -15.40 -1.55
CA ASN A 235 4.21 -16.36 -1.60
C ASN A 235 5.38 -15.71 -0.84
N ILE A 236 5.23 -15.45 0.47
CA ILE A 236 6.13 -15.99 1.46
C ILE A 236 6.21 -17.45 1.04
N SER A 237 7.17 -17.72 0.16
CA SER A 237 7.90 -18.96 0.19
C SER A 237 8.24 -19.15 1.66
N THR A 238 7.33 -19.79 2.38
CA THR A 238 7.62 -20.49 3.61
C THR A 238 8.49 -21.59 3.07
N SER A 239 9.77 -21.21 2.91
CA SER A 239 10.79 -22.04 2.34
C SER A 239 10.62 -23.37 3.04
N LYS A 240 10.42 -24.45 2.29
CA LYS A 240 10.23 -25.79 2.88
C LYS A 240 11.34 -26.08 3.91
N TRP A 241 12.51 -25.44 3.73
CA TRP A 241 13.61 -25.39 4.68
C TRP A 241 13.25 -24.82 6.06
N ILE A 242 12.46 -23.75 6.19
CA ILE A 242 12.08 -23.19 7.52
C ILE A 242 11.20 -24.19 8.27
N VAL A 243 10.22 -24.81 7.60
CA VAL A 243 9.37 -25.84 8.22
C VAL A 243 10.20 -27.08 8.59
N LEU A 244 11.12 -27.49 7.72
CA LEU A 244 12.06 -28.60 7.98
C LEU A 244 13.00 -28.28 9.16
N LEU A 245 13.47 -27.03 9.27
CA LEU A 245 14.39 -26.58 10.32
C LEU A 245 13.68 -26.52 11.68
N ILE A 246 12.42 -26.09 11.72
CA ILE A 246 11.58 -26.16 12.93
C ILE A 246 11.33 -27.63 13.33
N LEU A 247 11.05 -28.52 12.39
CA LEU A 247 10.89 -29.96 12.65
C LEU A 247 12.17 -30.58 13.23
N ILE A 248 13.33 -30.31 12.63
CA ILE A 248 14.63 -30.79 13.13
C ILE A 248 14.90 -30.27 14.54
N LEU A 249 14.66 -28.97 14.79
CA LEU A 249 14.85 -28.37 16.11
C LEU A 249 13.95 -29.03 17.17
N SER A 250 12.71 -29.36 16.83
CA SER A 250 11.76 -30.02 17.73
C SER A 250 12.19 -31.45 18.11
N VAL A 251 12.77 -32.20 17.16
CA VAL A 251 13.29 -33.55 17.39
C VAL A 251 14.54 -33.50 18.27
N LEU A 252 15.46 -32.57 18.00
CA LEU A 252 16.66 -32.37 18.82
C LEU A 252 16.31 -32.00 20.26
N LEU A 253 15.34 -31.10 20.47
CA LEU A 253 14.88 -30.72 21.80
C LEU A 253 14.26 -31.92 22.54
N SER A 254 13.48 -32.74 21.84
CA SER A 254 12.87 -33.94 22.39
C SER A 254 13.91 -34.98 22.83
N LEU A 255 14.95 -35.21 22.00
CA LEU A 255 16.09 -36.07 22.34
C LEU A 255 16.83 -35.57 23.58
N LEU A 256 17.06 -34.25 23.68
CA LEU A 256 17.74 -33.66 24.83
C LEU A 256 16.93 -33.82 26.12
N LEU A 257 15.61 -33.67 26.06
CA LEU A 257 14.71 -33.92 27.19
C LEU A 257 14.72 -35.40 27.62
N ILE A 258 14.76 -36.33 26.67
CA ILE A 258 14.87 -37.77 26.96
C ILE A 258 16.21 -38.08 27.65
N LEU A 259 17.33 -37.53 27.16
CA LEU A 259 18.64 -37.71 27.79
C LEU A 259 18.66 -37.17 29.23
N LEU A 260 18.12 -35.98 29.46
CA LEU A 260 17.99 -35.41 30.81
C LEU A 260 17.12 -36.28 31.72
N PHE A 261 16.05 -36.86 31.17
CA PHE A 261 15.18 -37.78 31.91
C PHE A 261 15.91 -39.08 32.28
N LEU A 262 16.69 -39.66 31.36
CA LEU A 262 17.51 -40.84 31.62
C LEU A 262 18.59 -40.57 32.68
N VAL A 263 19.26 -39.41 32.64
CA VAL A 263 20.21 -38.99 33.69
C VAL A 263 19.51 -38.89 35.04
N ARG A 264 18.32 -38.30 35.10
CA ARG A 264 17.53 -38.22 36.35
C ARG A 264 17.13 -39.60 36.86
N ILE A 265 16.77 -40.55 35.99
CA ILE A 265 16.50 -41.93 36.39
C ILE A 265 17.76 -42.57 36.96
N LYS A 266 18.91 -42.43 36.31
CA LYS A 266 20.19 -42.99 36.80
C LYS A 266 20.57 -42.40 38.16
N GLN A 267 20.40 -41.09 38.35
CA GLN A 267 20.61 -40.43 39.64
C GLN A 267 19.65 -40.95 40.72
N ARG A 268 18.37 -41.17 40.40
CA ARG A 268 17.40 -41.75 41.34
C ARG A 268 17.71 -43.21 41.69
N ILE A 269 18.17 -44.02 40.75
CA ILE A 269 18.58 -45.41 40.99
C ILE A 269 19.85 -45.44 41.84
N HIS A 270 20.84 -44.60 41.55
CA HIS A 270 22.07 -44.52 42.34
C HIS A 270 21.82 -44.05 43.77
N LYS A 271 20.89 -43.10 43.97
CA LYS A 271 20.48 -42.66 45.32
C LYS A 271 19.78 -43.78 46.10
N LYS A 272 18.85 -44.52 45.48
CA LYS A 272 18.22 -45.70 46.10
C LYS A 272 19.21 -46.82 46.43
N HIS A 273 20.30 -46.95 45.66
CA HIS A 273 21.30 -47.99 45.92
C HIS A 273 22.23 -47.65 47.10
N CYS A 274 22.42 -46.35 47.42
CA CYS A 274 23.15 -45.91 48.62
C CYS A 274 22.31 -46.05 49.90
N ASP A 275 21.00 -45.81 49.86
CA ASP A 275 20.15 -45.92 51.05
C ASP A 275 19.88 -47.39 51.45
N ASN A 276 19.90 -48.33 50.50
CA ASN A 276 19.70 -49.76 50.78
C ASN A 276 20.97 -50.51 51.25
N LYS A 277 22.16 -49.87 51.27
CA LYS A 277 23.41 -50.45 51.77
C LYS A 277 23.76 -50.02 53.21
N LEU A 278 22.96 -49.14 53.82
CA LEU A 278 23.25 -48.52 55.13
C LEU A 278 22.29 -48.97 56.25
N LEU A 279 21.73 -50.18 56.16
CA LEU A 279 20.84 -50.75 57.18
C LEU A 279 21.22 -52.18 57.58
N VAL A 280 22.51 -52.49 57.62
CA VAL A 280 23.03 -53.70 58.27
C VAL A 280 24.24 -53.32 59.13
N HIS A 281 24.08 -53.52 60.44
CA HIS A 281 25.05 -53.55 61.54
C HIS A 281 25.44 -52.28 62.32
N CYS A 282 24.78 -52.17 63.48
CA CYS A 282 25.35 -52.28 64.83
C CYS A 282 26.31 -51.23 65.41
N LYS A 283 25.83 -50.71 66.56
CA LYS A 283 26.52 -50.55 67.87
C LYS A 283 27.48 -49.37 68.10
N THR A 284 26.95 -48.40 68.85
CA THR A 284 27.46 -47.78 70.09
C THR A 284 28.97 -47.78 70.39
N ASN A 285 29.55 -46.58 70.51
CA ASN A 285 30.17 -45.99 71.72
C ASN A 285 31.02 -44.76 71.30
N ARG A 286 30.69 -43.55 71.77
CA ARG A 286 31.22 -42.88 72.97
C ARG A 286 32.69 -42.42 72.85
N SER A 287 32.85 -41.09 72.95
CA SER A 287 34.00 -40.28 73.41
C SER A 287 35.35 -40.39 72.70
N ALA A 288 35.88 -39.23 72.32
CA ALA A 288 37.17 -38.66 72.80
C ALA A 288 37.94 -37.92 71.69
N PHE A 289 38.41 -36.72 72.06
CA PHE A 289 39.63 -36.04 71.61
C PHE A 289 39.76 -35.68 70.11
N ASP A 290 39.76 -34.41 69.70
CA ASP A 290 40.65 -33.28 70.03
C ASP A 290 42.01 -33.33 69.32
N ILE A 291 42.41 -32.15 68.82
CA ILE A 291 43.75 -31.71 68.46
C ILE A 291 44.42 -32.26 67.17
N GLU A 292 45.08 -31.30 66.49
CA GLU A 292 46.07 -31.40 65.42
C GLU A 292 45.56 -31.55 63.97
N GLY A 293 45.82 -30.60 63.05
CA GLY A 293 46.82 -29.56 63.07
C GLY A 293 46.56 -28.46 62.04
N ARG A 294 46.67 -27.23 62.53
CA ARG A 294 47.13 -26.09 61.72
C ARG A 294 48.47 -26.46 61.11
N LYS A 295 48.56 -26.47 59.79
CA LYS A 295 49.76 -26.03 59.07
C LYS A 295 49.35 -25.76 57.63
N LEU A 296 49.85 -24.65 57.10
CA LEU A 296 49.67 -24.18 55.72
C LEU A 296 48.36 -23.41 55.49
N ILE A 297 48.35 -22.14 55.90
CA ILE A 297 48.26 -20.98 54.99
C ILE A 297 48.76 -19.80 55.83
N GLY A 298 50.09 -19.75 55.94
CA GLY A 298 50.82 -18.60 56.41
C GLY A 298 51.35 -17.86 55.20
N LYS A 299 50.74 -16.70 54.94
CA LYS A 299 51.29 -15.53 54.27
C LYS A 299 51.47 -15.51 52.75
N LEU A 300 51.02 -14.34 52.25
CA LEU A 300 51.34 -13.64 51.01
C LEU A 300 50.53 -14.11 49.79
N SER A 301 49.79 -13.24 49.09
CA SER A 301 49.83 -11.77 49.07
C SER A 301 48.55 -11.23 48.42
N SER A 302 48.12 -10.08 48.94
CA SER A 302 47.40 -8.99 48.27
C SER A 302 47.38 -9.01 46.74
N VAL A 303 46.24 -8.64 46.13
CA VAL A 303 46.11 -7.43 45.29
C VAL A 303 44.64 -7.24 44.82
N ASN A 304 44.12 -6.07 45.22
CA ASN A 304 43.09 -5.19 44.67
C ASN A 304 41.81 -5.66 43.96
N VAL A 305 40.73 -5.23 44.62
CA VAL A 305 39.48 -4.61 44.17
C VAL A 305 39.69 -3.52 43.09
N GLN A 306 38.86 -3.53 42.05
CA GLN A 306 38.23 -2.29 41.56
C GLN A 306 36.93 -2.57 40.79
N SER A 307 35.85 -2.04 41.35
CA SER A 307 34.50 -1.97 40.81
C SER A 307 34.32 -0.68 39.99
N GLN A 308 33.53 -0.79 38.92
CA GLN A 308 32.48 0.13 38.48
C GLN A 308 32.54 1.59 38.96
N LEU A 309 32.75 2.49 38.01
CA LEU A 309 31.71 3.40 37.51
C LEU A 309 31.88 3.54 35.99
#